data_AF-A0A0P9DK37-F1
#
_entry.id   AF-A0A0P9DK37-F1
#
_cell.length_a   1.000
_cell.length_b   1.000
_cell.length_c   1.000
_cell.angle_alpha   90.00
_cell.angle_beta   90.00
_cell.angle_gamma   90.00
#
_symmetry.space_group_name_H-M   'P 1'
#
loop_
_entity.id
_entity.type
_entity.pdbx_description
1 polymer ?
#
loop_
_entity_poly.entity_id
_entity_poly.type
_entity_poly.pdbx_seq_one_letter_code
_entity_poly.pdbx_strand_id
1 'polypeptide(L)'
;IHVLETLVGRRYGGSTGTIFFGACCLIADMAARGEAGALVMLGCDAGELYRDTYYSPEWLRQQGIDIAPACEQMRALLAHGAWSPGAIERADAMARKLPAM
;
A
#
# COMPACT_ATOMS: atom_id res chain seq x y z
N ILE A 1 0.32 -5.61 -0.60
CA ILE A 1 0.45 -6.56 0.55
C ILE A 1 1.84 -7.21 0.63
N HIS A 2 2.45 -7.65 -0.47
CA HIS A 2 3.79 -8.26 -0.47
C HIS A 2 4.89 -7.37 0.11
N VAL A 3 4.89 -6.07 -0.18
CA VAL A 3 5.84 -5.13 0.41
C VAL A 3 5.69 -5.10 1.94
N LEU A 4 4.44 -5.05 2.45
CA LEU A 4 4.17 -5.08 3.89
C LEU A 4 4.74 -6.36 4.53
N GLU A 5 4.51 -7.53 3.93
CA GLU A 5 5.07 -8.80 4.41
C GLU A 5 6.59 -8.73 4.57
N THR A 6 7.30 -8.14 3.60
CA THR A 6 8.76 -8.01 3.68
C THR A 6 9.24 -7.07 4.79
N LEU A 7 8.43 -6.09 5.19
CA LEU A 7 8.77 -5.12 6.24
C LEU A 7 8.51 -5.67 7.64
N VAL A 8 7.42 -6.43 7.82
CA VAL A 8 6.94 -6.85 9.15
C VAL A 8 7.14 -8.34 9.43
N GLY A 9 7.52 -9.13 8.42
CA GLY A 9 7.73 -10.58 8.54
C GLY A 9 6.45 -11.38 8.79
N ARG A 10 5.26 -10.81 8.49
CA ARG A 10 3.96 -11.45 8.69
C ARG A 10 3.03 -11.21 7.50
N ARG A 11 2.20 -12.22 7.21
CA ARG A 11 1.18 -12.16 6.15
C ARG A 11 -0.18 -11.73 6.69
N TYR A 12 -0.91 -10.96 5.89
CA TYR A 12 -2.26 -10.45 6.22
C TYR A 12 -3.20 -10.53 5.01
N GLY A 13 -4.49 -10.30 5.26
CA GLY A 13 -5.49 -10.15 4.21
C GLY A 13 -5.29 -8.92 3.31
N GLY A 14 -5.96 -8.94 2.15
CA GLY A 14 -5.88 -7.87 1.15
C GLY A 14 -6.38 -6.51 1.66
N SER A 15 -7.35 -6.51 2.57
CA SER A 15 -7.85 -5.29 3.22
C SER A 15 -6.76 -4.57 4.01
N THR A 16 -5.95 -5.32 4.77
CA THR A 16 -4.79 -4.79 5.49
C THR A 16 -3.77 -4.19 4.53
N GLY A 17 -3.54 -4.85 3.38
CA GLY A 17 -2.68 -4.31 2.32
C GLY A 17 -3.19 -3.00 1.72
N THR A 18 -4.50 -2.82 1.62
CA THR A 18 -5.15 -1.60 1.12
C THR A 18 -5.03 -0.45 2.12
N ILE A 19 -5.27 -0.73 3.40
CA ILE A 19 -5.07 0.25 4.49
C ILE A 19 -3.61 0.69 4.54
N PHE A 20 -2.67 -0.25 4.44
CA PHE A 20 -1.23 0.05 4.41
C PHE A 20 -0.87 0.97 3.25
N PHE A 21 -1.37 0.68 2.04
CA PHE A 21 -1.17 1.56 0.88
C PHE A 21 -1.65 2.99 1.15
N GLY A 22 -2.88 3.14 1.65
CA GLY A 22 -3.44 4.45 1.99
C GLY A 22 -2.65 5.18 3.07
N ALA A 23 -2.20 4.46 4.11
CA ALA A 23 -1.39 5.02 5.18
C ALA A 23 -0.03 5.54 4.68
N CYS A 24 0.65 4.81 3.80
CA CYS A 24 1.90 5.27 3.19
C CYS A 24 1.69 6.53 2.34
N CYS A 25 0.60 6.59 1.56
CA CYS A 25 0.25 7.77 0.79
C CYS A 25 -0.03 8.98 1.70
N LEU A 26 -0.78 8.79 2.78
CA LEU A 26 -1.08 9.85 3.74
C LEU A 26 0.19 10.36 4.44
N ILE A 27 1.10 9.47 4.86
CA ILE A 27 2.39 9.84 5.43
C ILE A 27 3.23 10.65 4.44
N ALA A 28 3.25 10.28 3.16
CA ALA A 28 3.97 11.04 2.14
C ALA A 28 3.38 12.46 1.97
N ASP A 29 2.05 12.59 2.00
CA ASP A 29 1.42 13.91 1.95
C ASP A 29 1.69 14.73 3.22
N MET A 30 1.69 14.10 4.40
CA MET A 30 2.08 14.75 5.67
C MET A 30 3.53 15.24 5.61
N ALA A 31 4.45 14.39 5.15
CA ALA A 31 5.85 14.73 4.99
C ALA A 31 6.05 15.92 4.02
N ALA A 32 5.32 15.94 2.89
CA ALA A 32 5.34 17.04 1.95
C ALA A 32 4.83 18.37 2.54
N ARG A 33 3.96 18.32 3.55
CA ARG A 33 3.48 19.50 4.30
C ARG A 33 4.34 19.85 5.52
N GLY A 34 5.39 19.08 5.81
CA GLY A 34 6.19 19.25 7.01
C GLY A 34 5.46 18.86 8.31
N GLU A 35 4.40 18.05 8.22
CA GLU A 35 3.64 17.56 9.37
C GLU A 35 4.31 16.30 9.96
N ALA A 36 4.47 16.29 11.28
CA ALA A 36 4.94 15.13 12.03
C ALA A 36 3.78 14.44 12.76
N GLY A 37 3.85 13.11 12.89
CA GLY A 37 2.86 12.33 13.60
C GLY A 37 3.07 10.83 13.45
N ALA A 38 2.13 10.05 13.98
CA ALA A 38 2.10 8.60 13.83
C ALA A 38 0.76 8.16 13.23
N LEU A 39 0.80 7.20 12.31
CA LEU A 39 -0.38 6.48 11.87
C LEU A 39 -0.41 5.10 12.52
N VAL A 40 -1.57 4.71 13.03
CA VAL A 40 -1.82 3.38 13.57
C VAL A 40 -2.83 2.69 12.67
N MET A 41 -2.53 1.46 12.28
CA MET A 41 -3.43 0.61 11.50
C MET A 41 -3.63 -0.72 12.22
N LEU A 42 -4.82 -1.31 12.05
CA LEU A 42 -5.16 -2.63 12.56
C LEU A 42 -5.11 -3.65 11.43
N GLY A 43 -4.31 -4.71 11.60
CA GLY A 43 -4.39 -5.89 10.75
C GLY A 43 -5.61 -6.71 11.10
N CYS A 44 -6.40 -7.11 10.10
CA CYS A 44 -7.67 -7.81 10.34
C CYS A 44 -7.48 -9.32 10.51
N ASP A 45 -7.09 -9.99 9.43
CA ASP A 45 -7.06 -11.44 9.30
C ASP A 45 -5.67 -11.95 8.89
N ALA A 46 -5.41 -13.21 9.23
CA ALA A 46 -4.14 -13.87 8.92
C ALA A 46 -4.03 -14.13 7.41
N GLY A 47 -2.86 -13.83 6.85
CA GLY A 47 -2.63 -14.02 5.41
C GLY A 47 -2.61 -15.48 4.95
N GLU A 48 -2.53 -16.45 5.88
CA GLU A 48 -2.59 -17.88 5.56
C GLU A 48 -3.91 -18.29 4.88
N LEU A 49 -5.00 -17.57 5.14
CA LEU A 49 -6.28 -17.77 4.45
C LEU A 49 -6.18 -17.51 2.94
N TYR A 50 -5.14 -16.82 2.49
CA TYR A 50 -4.95 -16.35 1.12
C TYR A 50 -3.69 -16.92 0.47
N ARG A 51 -3.01 -17.89 1.13
CA ARG A 51 -1.74 -18.48 0.69
C ARG A 51 -1.77 -19.03 -0.74
N ASP A 52 -2.91 -19.57 -1.14
CA ASP A 52 -3.12 -20.19 -2.46
C ASP A 52 -3.75 -19.20 -3.48
N THR A 53 -3.85 -17.92 -3.13
CA THR A 53 -4.37 -16.84 -4.00
C THR A 53 -3.28 -15.81 -4.31
N TYR A 54 -3.46 -14.53 -3.98
CA TYR A 54 -2.49 -13.47 -4.30
C TYR A 54 -1.11 -13.67 -3.64
N TYR A 55 -0.94 -14.58 -2.68
CA TYR A 55 0.38 -15.00 -2.17
C TYR A 55 1.07 -16.08 -3.03
N SER A 56 0.34 -16.76 -3.90
CA SER A 56 0.85 -17.80 -4.80
C SER A 56 1.30 -17.19 -6.13
N PRO A 57 2.59 -17.32 -6.50
CA PRO A 57 3.08 -16.89 -7.81
C PRO A 57 2.35 -17.57 -8.97
N GLU A 58 1.97 -18.83 -8.80
CA GLU A 58 1.25 -19.58 -9.82
C GLU A 58 -0.17 -19.04 -10.02
N TRP A 59 -0.87 -18.72 -8.93
CA TRP A 59 -2.19 -18.09 -9.02
C TRP A 59 -2.10 -16.73 -9.70
N LEU A 60 -1.12 -15.89 -9.33
CA LEU A 60 -0.90 -14.58 -9.96
C LEU A 60 -0.67 -14.72 -11.47
N ARG A 61 0.19 -15.68 -11.88
CA ARG A 61 0.45 -15.99 -13.29
C ARG A 61 -0.83 -16.43 -14.02
N GLN A 62 -1.65 -17.28 -13.40
CA GLN A 62 -2.93 -17.72 -13.95
C GLN A 62 -3.94 -16.57 -14.10
N GLN A 63 -3.93 -15.60 -13.18
CA GLN A 63 -4.77 -14.40 -13.27
C GLN A 63 -4.19 -13.33 -14.22
N GLY A 64 -2.98 -13.53 -14.75
CA GLY A 64 -2.31 -12.52 -15.58
C GLY A 64 -1.92 -11.25 -14.80
N ILE A 65 -1.68 -11.37 -13.49
CA ILE A 65 -1.37 -10.24 -12.61
C ILE A 65 0.15 -10.19 -12.40
N ASP A 66 0.79 -9.15 -12.92
CA ASP A 66 2.16 -8.78 -12.57
C ASP A 66 2.16 -7.76 -11.42
N ILE A 67 2.73 -8.14 -10.28
CA ILE A 67 2.82 -7.29 -9.09
C ILE A 67 4.15 -6.58 -8.97
N ALA A 68 5.16 -6.91 -9.79
CA ALA A 68 6.51 -6.38 -9.63
C ALA A 68 6.57 -4.85 -9.77
N PRO A 69 5.94 -4.22 -10.78
CA PRO A 69 5.94 -2.75 -10.92
C PRO A 69 5.28 -2.04 -9.73
N ALA A 70 4.16 -2.58 -9.22
CA ALA A 70 3.48 -2.06 -8.05
C ALA A 70 4.32 -2.20 -6.77
N CYS A 71 5.04 -3.31 -6.62
CA CYS A 71 5.93 -3.52 -5.48
C CYS A 71 7.13 -2.56 -5.53
N GLU A 72 7.71 -2.34 -6.70
CA GLU A 72 8.81 -1.40 -6.89
C GLU A 72 8.39 0.04 -6.55
N GLN A 73 7.25 0.49 -7.06
CA GLN A 73 6.70 1.81 -6.78
C GLN A 73 6.46 2.01 -5.26
N MET A 74 5.93 0.99 -4.57
CA MET A 74 5.75 1.04 -3.13
C MET A 74 7.07 1.08 -2.34
N ARG A 75 8.10 0.36 -2.80
CA ARG A 75 9.44 0.45 -2.18
C ARG A 75 10.05 1.84 -2.39
N ALA A 76 9.90 2.42 -3.57
CA ALA A 76 10.36 3.79 -3.84
C ALA A 76 9.67 4.82 -2.94
N LEU A 77 8.34 4.73 -2.77
CA LEU A 77 7.59 5.57 -1.84
C LEU A 77 8.16 5.50 -0.42
N LEU A 78 8.41 4.29 0.08
CA LEU A 78 8.94 4.09 1.43
C LEU A 78 10.38 4.57 1.58
N ALA A 79 11.20 4.43 0.54
CA ALA A 79 12.60 4.86 0.56
C ALA A 79 12.77 6.37 0.46
N HIS A 80 11.89 7.06 -0.30
CA HIS A 80 12.04 8.47 -0.60
C HIS A 80 11.04 9.37 0.13
N GLY A 81 10.00 8.79 0.75
CA GLY A 81 8.95 9.54 1.43
C GLY A 81 8.03 10.33 0.48
N ALA A 82 8.10 10.07 -0.83
CA ALA A 82 7.36 10.81 -1.84
C ALA A 82 6.69 9.86 -2.83
N TRP A 83 5.46 10.18 -3.20
CA TRP A 83 4.72 9.44 -4.22
C TRP A 83 5.20 9.82 -5.62
N SER A 84 5.48 8.81 -6.44
CA SER A 84 5.80 8.96 -7.86
C SER A 84 4.77 8.23 -8.70
N PRO A 85 4.32 8.80 -9.84
CA PRO A 85 3.50 8.09 -10.82
C PRO A 85 4.16 6.78 -11.28
N GLY A 86 3.36 5.76 -11.59
CA GLY A 86 3.85 4.43 -11.95
C GLY A 86 2.72 3.43 -12.20
N ALA A 87 2.93 2.19 -11.78
CA ALA A 87 1.99 1.07 -11.99
C ALA A 87 0.63 1.25 -11.31
N ILE A 88 0.62 1.98 -10.19
CA ILE A 88 -0.59 2.37 -9.48
C ILE A 88 -0.75 3.88 -9.68
N GLU A 89 -1.93 4.28 -10.15
CA GLU A 89 -2.36 5.68 -10.13
C GLU A 89 -3.03 5.99 -8.80
N ARG A 90 -2.69 7.15 -8.23
CA ARG A 90 -3.34 7.67 -7.03
C ARG A 90 -4.20 8.86 -7.45
N ALA A 91 -5.49 8.82 -7.12
CA ALA A 91 -6.32 10.01 -7.22
C ALA A 91 -5.79 11.07 -6.24
N ASP A 92 -5.64 12.32 -6.69
CA ASP A 92 -5.27 13.41 -5.80
C ASP A 92 -6.33 13.56 -4.71
N ALA A 93 -5.93 13.32 -3.45
CA ALA A 93 -6.77 13.61 -2.29
C ALA A 93 -7.23 15.08 -2.28
N MET A 94 -6.46 15.97 -2.91
CA MET A 94 -6.74 17.41 -3.05
C MET A 94 -7.84 17.78 -4.06
N ALA A 95 -8.31 16.86 -4.91
CA ALA A 95 -9.41 17.17 -5.84
C ALA A 95 -10.78 17.28 -5.13
N ARG A 96 -10.88 16.81 -3.88
CA ARG A 96 -12.06 17.03 -3.03
C ARG A 96 -11.69 17.96 -1.89
N LYS A 97 -11.73 19.27 -2.15
CA LYS A 97 -12.04 20.22 -1.08
C LYS A 97 -13.36 19.76 -0.45
N LEU A 98 -13.32 19.18 0.74
CA LEU A 98 -14.52 19.10 1.56
C LEU A 98 -14.98 20.55 1.78
N PRO A 99 -16.25 20.89 1.54
CA PRO A 99 -16.74 22.22 1.86
C PRO A 99 -16.46 22.48 3.35
N ALA A 100 -15.93 23.67 3.65
CA ALA A 100 -15.75 24.10 5.03
C ALA A 100 -17.10 23.98 5.75
N MET A 101 -17.11 23.32 6.91
CA MET A 101 -18.24 23.34 7.85
C MET A 101 -18.42 24.74 8.43
#